data_AF-A0A7J4GEK0-F1
#
_entry.id   AF-A0A7J4GEK0-F1
#
_cell.length_a   1.000
_cell.length_b   1.000
_cell.length_c   1.000
_cell.angle_alpha   90.00
_cell.angle_beta   90.00
_cell.angle_gamma   90.00
#
_symmetry.space_group_name_H-M   'P 1'
#
loop_
_entity.id
_entity.type
_entity.pdbx_description
1 polymer ?
#
loop_
_entity_poly.entity_id
_entity_poly.type
_entity_poly.pdbx_seq_one_letter_code
_entity_poly.pdbx_strand_id
1 'polypeptide(L)'
;MAFGDVFRVRRAEQADYVAATEVLLRSRHASVPAIPPLVHLDEEAEKHFVETVMPSAEVWVVETDSAVSGVLVLEGNWIAQLYIDPDWTNHGPGTALIELAKVDHPEALELWTFESNRAAQRFYERHGFRAVGGTDGDNEEGEPDIHYRWVRGNVVSGDRVDTKRPPTGTLETVSRTTVVHNQVDEYDVYIGRAVPEHGIDDSKWGNPFVMANDSDAERERAINAYREWVVAQPELMSSLEELRSKRLGCWCAPRPCHGDVLVEILDRGLMAMGESESSTNEQQL
;
A
#
# COMPACT_ATOMS: atom_id res chain seq x y z
N MET A 1 -13.81 25.09 14.18
CA MET A 1 -12.84 24.54 13.21
C MET A 1 -11.73 23.93 14.04
N ALA A 2 -11.73 22.61 14.17
CA ALA A 2 -10.66 21.91 14.87
C ALA A 2 -9.43 21.95 13.95
N PHE A 3 -8.29 22.39 14.48
CA PHE A 3 -7.01 22.16 13.82
C PHE A 3 -6.89 20.64 13.69
N GLY A 4 -6.81 20.12 12.46
CA GLY A 4 -6.55 18.70 12.26
C GLY A 4 -5.24 18.37 12.97
N ASP A 5 -5.26 17.36 13.82
CA ASP A 5 -4.09 17.02 14.62
C ASP A 5 -2.92 16.69 13.67
N VAL A 6 -1.83 17.45 13.79
CA VAL A 6 -0.70 17.36 12.86
C VAL A 6 0.21 16.23 13.32
N PHE A 7 0.35 15.20 12.49
CA PHE A 7 1.29 14.11 12.72
C PHE A 7 2.24 13.96 11.53
N ARG A 8 3.42 13.40 11.78
CA ARG A 8 4.44 13.11 10.76
C ARG A 8 4.79 11.63 10.75
N VAL A 9 4.81 11.01 9.58
CA VAL A 9 5.36 9.67 9.40
C VAL A 9 6.83 9.79 8.99
N ARG A 10 7.72 9.02 9.63
CA ARG A 10 9.14 8.96 9.27
C ARG A 10 9.77 7.63 9.65
N ARG A 11 10.93 7.35 9.05
CA ARG A 11 11.80 6.25 9.46
C ARG A 11 12.18 6.41 10.93
N ALA A 12 12.17 5.32 11.69
CA ALA A 12 12.65 5.32 13.07
C ALA A 12 14.18 5.31 13.10
N GLU A 13 14.74 6.10 14.00
CA GLU A 13 16.14 6.05 14.39
C GLU A 13 16.29 5.17 15.63
N GLN A 14 17.52 4.76 15.95
CA GLN A 14 17.77 3.93 17.14
C GLN A 14 17.31 4.61 18.44
N ALA A 15 17.32 5.94 18.49
CA ALA A 15 16.81 6.71 19.62
C ALA A 15 15.28 6.58 19.82
N ASP A 16 14.53 6.19 18.78
CA ASP A 16 13.08 6.02 18.85
C ASP A 16 12.65 4.65 19.37
N TYR A 17 13.55 3.65 19.43
CA TYR A 17 13.16 2.25 19.65
C TYR A 17 12.48 2.02 21.00
N VAL A 18 12.94 2.71 22.05
CA VAL A 18 12.31 2.65 23.38
C VAL A 18 10.90 3.21 23.31
N ALA A 19 10.74 4.44 22.80
CA ALA A 19 9.44 5.10 22.70
C ALA A 19 8.45 4.35 21.80
N ALA A 20 8.92 3.79 20.68
CA ALA A 20 8.11 2.95 19.79
C ALA A 20 7.62 1.68 20.48
N THR A 21 8.47 1.08 21.32
CA THR A 21 8.14 -0.12 22.10
C THR A 21 7.16 0.20 23.22
N GLU A 22 7.30 1.34 23.89
CA GLU A 22 6.33 1.84 24.87
C GLU A 22 4.94 2.03 24.24
N VAL A 23 4.86 2.61 23.04
CA VAL A 23 3.61 2.74 22.28
C VAL A 23 3.02 1.37 21.95
N LEU A 24 3.84 0.43 21.49
CA LEU A 24 3.41 -0.94 21.20
C LEU A 24 2.78 -1.58 22.44
N LEU A 25 3.49 -1.58 23.57
CA LEU A 25 3.02 -2.21 24.82
C LEU A 25 1.75 -1.54 25.34
N ARG A 26 1.72 -0.21 25.40
CA ARG A 26 0.53 0.55 25.83
C ARG A 26 -0.69 0.25 24.97
N SER A 27 -0.51 0.25 23.65
CA SER A 27 -1.60 0.01 22.69
C SER A 27 -2.10 -1.43 22.76
N ARG A 28 -1.18 -2.39 22.94
CA ARG A 28 -1.51 -3.81 23.10
C ARG A 28 -2.29 -4.05 24.39
N HIS A 29 -1.85 -3.49 25.51
CA HIS A 29 -2.58 -3.53 26.79
C HIS A 29 -3.97 -2.91 26.70
N ALA A 30 -4.10 -1.74 26.05
CA ALA A 30 -5.39 -1.08 25.86
C ALA A 30 -6.36 -1.89 24.96
N SER A 31 -5.83 -2.80 24.14
CA SER A 31 -6.61 -3.65 23.25
C SER A 31 -7.11 -4.94 23.92
N VAL A 32 -6.70 -5.24 25.16
CA VAL A 32 -7.23 -6.38 25.92
C VAL A 32 -8.65 -6.04 26.42
N PRO A 33 -9.67 -6.93 26.26
CA PRO A 33 -9.59 -8.33 25.85
C PRO A 33 -9.89 -8.59 24.37
N ALA A 34 -9.92 -7.57 23.51
CA ALA A 34 -10.13 -7.76 22.07
C ALA A 34 -8.95 -8.51 21.41
N ILE A 35 -7.77 -8.46 22.03
CA ILE A 35 -6.63 -9.36 21.76
C ILE A 35 -6.21 -10.07 23.05
N PRO A 36 -5.58 -11.26 22.97
CA PRO A 36 -5.01 -11.93 24.12
C PRO A 36 -3.94 -11.09 24.84
N PRO A 37 -3.78 -11.26 26.16
CA PRO A 37 -2.68 -10.64 26.91
C PRO A 37 -1.32 -11.12 26.39
N LEU A 38 -0.26 -10.37 26.69
CA LEU A 38 1.10 -10.81 26.38
C LEU A 38 1.45 -12.07 27.18
N VAL A 39 2.14 -13.00 26.54
CA VAL A 39 2.72 -14.19 27.21
C VAL A 39 3.91 -13.79 28.08
N HIS A 40 4.69 -12.81 27.61
CA HIS A 40 5.87 -12.29 28.27
C HIS A 40 5.57 -11.08 29.15
N LEU A 41 6.41 -10.86 30.16
CA LEU A 41 6.36 -9.62 30.95
C LEU A 41 6.80 -8.43 30.10
N ASP A 42 6.25 -7.25 30.38
CA ASP A 42 6.54 -6.02 29.63
C ASP A 42 8.05 -5.72 29.55
N GLU A 43 8.79 -5.90 30.64
CA GLU A 43 10.25 -5.67 30.66
C GLU A 43 11.01 -6.63 29.72
N GLU A 44 10.56 -7.88 29.62
CA GLU A 44 11.17 -8.88 28.75
C GLU A 44 10.83 -8.60 27.29
N ALA A 45 9.57 -8.25 27.01
CA ALA A 45 9.11 -7.85 25.69
C ALA A 45 9.85 -6.59 25.23
N GLU A 46 9.94 -5.57 26.08
CA GLU A 46 10.63 -4.32 25.77
C GLU A 46 12.08 -4.57 25.36
N LYS A 47 12.79 -5.31 26.21
CA LYS A 47 14.19 -5.68 25.94
C LYS A 47 14.34 -6.41 24.61
N HIS A 48 13.47 -7.38 24.34
CA HIS A 48 13.52 -8.13 23.09
C HIS A 48 13.27 -7.23 21.86
N PHE A 49 12.26 -6.36 21.92
CA PHE A 49 11.96 -5.44 20.83
C PHE A 49 13.11 -4.47 20.57
N VAL A 50 13.62 -3.81 21.61
CA VAL A 50 14.67 -2.79 21.48
C VAL A 50 16.01 -3.39 21.04
N GLU A 51 16.40 -4.53 21.61
CA GLU A 51 17.72 -5.11 21.37
C GLU A 51 17.77 -6.03 20.13
N THR A 52 16.64 -6.64 19.73
CA THR A 52 16.62 -7.70 18.70
C THR A 52 15.74 -7.35 17.51
N VAL A 53 14.48 -6.98 17.72
CA VAL A 53 13.52 -6.80 16.63
C VAL A 53 13.79 -5.50 15.88
N MET A 54 13.75 -4.36 16.57
CA MET A 54 13.86 -3.04 15.93
C MET A 54 15.16 -2.84 15.14
N PRO A 55 16.34 -3.32 15.59
CA PRO A 55 17.59 -3.20 14.82
C PRO A 55 17.65 -4.06 13.55
N SER A 56 16.84 -5.13 13.47
CA SER A 56 16.86 -6.07 12.35
C SER A 56 15.70 -5.86 11.36
N ALA A 57 14.69 -5.08 11.76
CA ALA A 57 13.48 -4.85 11.00
C ALA A 57 13.40 -3.44 10.40
N GLU A 58 12.46 -3.29 9.48
CA GLU A 58 12.13 -2.01 8.92
C GLU A 58 11.10 -1.27 9.80
N VAL A 59 11.57 -0.38 10.70
CA VAL A 59 10.71 0.37 11.65
C VAL A 59 10.35 1.81 11.25
N TRP A 60 9.06 2.12 11.13
CA TRP A 60 8.51 3.47 10.91
C TRP A 60 7.75 3.95 12.13
N VAL A 61 7.79 5.26 12.39
CA VAL A 61 7.09 5.89 13.50
C VAL A 61 6.17 7.01 13.03
N VAL A 62 5.09 7.20 13.79
CA VAL A 62 4.28 8.42 13.75
C VAL A 62 4.73 9.31 14.89
N GLU A 63 5.01 10.56 14.57
CA GLU A 63 5.40 11.60 15.52
C GLU A 63 4.29 12.66 15.63
N THR A 64 3.86 12.94 16.86
CA THR A 64 2.86 13.95 17.22
C THR A 64 3.37 14.76 18.40
N ASP A 65 3.30 16.09 18.34
CA ASP A 65 3.83 16.96 19.40
C ASP A 65 5.26 16.60 19.88
N SER A 66 6.10 16.14 18.95
CA SER A 66 7.48 15.64 19.18
C SER A 66 7.60 14.34 20.00
N ALA A 67 6.53 13.56 20.11
CA ALA A 67 6.50 12.24 20.73
C ALA A 67 6.11 11.16 19.72
N VAL A 68 6.65 9.96 19.87
CA VAL A 68 6.21 8.79 19.10
C VAL A 68 4.81 8.41 19.57
N SER A 69 3.87 8.32 18.65
CA SER A 69 2.46 7.96 18.89
C SER A 69 1.96 6.84 17.98
N GLY A 70 2.85 6.26 17.17
CA GLY A 70 2.54 5.10 16.37
C GLY A 70 3.81 4.43 15.88
N VAL A 71 3.72 3.12 15.66
CA VAL A 71 4.83 2.29 15.16
C VAL A 71 4.30 1.32 14.12
N LEU A 72 5.09 1.14 13.07
CA LEU A 72 4.97 0.09 12.07
C LEU A 72 6.32 -0.64 11.98
N VAL A 73 6.30 -1.95 12.12
CA VAL A 73 7.47 -2.82 11.95
C VAL A 73 7.21 -3.73 10.75
N LEU A 74 8.11 -3.66 9.78
CA LEU A 74 8.08 -4.43 8.54
C LEU A 74 9.24 -5.43 8.51
N GLU A 75 8.95 -6.67 8.12
CA GLU A 75 9.93 -7.72 7.88
C GLU A 75 9.78 -8.23 6.44
N GLY A 76 10.50 -7.60 5.52
CA GLY A 76 10.20 -7.74 4.09
C GLY A 76 8.77 -7.27 3.81
N ASN A 77 7.95 -8.12 3.21
CA ASN A 77 6.54 -7.78 2.90
C ASN A 77 5.58 -8.05 4.07
N TRP A 78 6.07 -8.40 5.26
CA TRP A 78 5.22 -8.68 6.42
C TRP A 78 5.08 -7.45 7.29
N ILE A 79 3.83 -7.05 7.57
CA ILE A 79 3.53 -6.15 8.69
C ILE A 79 3.60 -6.99 9.96
N ALA A 80 4.77 -7.00 10.58
CA ALA A 80 5.02 -7.75 11.81
C ALA A 80 4.32 -7.09 13.00
N GLN A 81 4.35 -5.75 13.08
CA GLN A 81 3.67 -4.99 14.13
C GLN A 81 3.10 -3.69 13.57
N LEU A 82 1.88 -3.33 13.96
CA LEU A 82 1.28 -2.03 13.70
C LEU A 82 0.44 -1.61 14.91
N TYR A 83 0.86 -0.55 15.58
CA TYR A 83 0.16 0.00 16.74
C TYR A 83 0.16 1.53 16.71
N ILE A 84 -0.97 2.10 17.10
CA ILE A 84 -1.16 3.54 17.30
C ILE A 84 -1.53 3.74 18.76
N ASP A 85 -0.92 4.74 19.40
CA ASP A 85 -1.24 5.13 20.76
C ASP A 85 -2.76 5.34 20.88
N PRO A 86 -3.43 4.82 21.93
CA PRO A 86 -4.89 4.89 22.09
C PRO A 86 -5.47 6.30 21.91
N ASP A 87 -4.74 7.32 22.38
CA ASP A 87 -5.17 8.73 22.32
C ASP A 87 -5.15 9.29 20.89
N TRP A 88 -4.50 8.59 19.94
CA TRP A 88 -4.34 8.97 18.54
C TRP A 88 -5.05 8.02 17.57
N THR A 89 -5.79 7.04 18.09
CA THR A 89 -6.59 6.12 17.26
C THR A 89 -7.78 6.84 16.60
N ASN A 90 -8.06 6.51 15.34
CA ASN A 90 -9.10 7.15 14.52
C ASN A 90 -8.82 8.62 14.10
N HIS A 91 -7.59 9.11 14.27
CA HIS A 91 -7.16 10.43 13.77
C HIS A 91 -6.40 10.37 12.42
N GLY A 92 -6.28 9.17 11.82
CA GLY A 92 -5.56 8.97 10.55
C GLY A 92 -4.14 8.36 10.60
N PRO A 93 -3.37 8.37 11.72
CA PRO A 93 -2.02 7.80 11.77
C PRO A 93 -1.88 6.38 11.24
N GLY A 94 -2.78 5.47 11.62
CA GLY A 94 -2.75 4.08 11.15
C GLY A 94 -2.92 3.96 9.64
N THR A 95 -3.83 4.76 9.06
CA THR A 95 -4.00 4.83 7.60
C THR A 95 -2.73 5.33 6.93
N ALA A 96 -2.08 6.36 7.47
CA ALA A 96 -0.85 6.88 6.90
C ALA A 96 0.29 5.85 6.92
N LEU A 97 0.42 5.06 7.99
CA LEU A 97 1.39 3.96 8.06
C LEU A 97 1.09 2.86 7.04
N ILE A 98 -0.18 2.47 6.85
CA ILE A 98 -0.55 1.46 5.84
C ILE A 98 -0.29 1.95 4.43
N GLU A 99 -0.67 3.17 4.11
CA GLU A 99 -0.44 3.72 2.76
C GLU A 99 1.06 3.86 2.49
N LEU A 100 1.85 4.25 3.49
CA LEU A 100 3.30 4.22 3.40
C LEU A 100 3.83 2.79 3.15
N ALA A 101 3.39 1.80 3.92
CA ALA A 101 3.80 0.41 3.75
C ALA A 101 3.52 -0.10 2.32
N LYS A 102 2.37 0.26 1.74
CA LYS A 102 1.99 -0.12 0.37
C LYS A 102 2.83 0.58 -0.69
N VAL A 103 3.29 1.80 -0.39
CA VAL A 103 4.19 2.55 -1.26
C VAL A 103 5.58 1.92 -1.24
N ASP A 104 6.07 1.56 -0.06
CA ASP A 104 7.41 0.99 0.13
C ASP A 104 7.49 -0.49 -0.31
N HIS A 105 6.44 -1.27 -0.05
CA HIS A 105 6.29 -2.68 -0.44
C HIS A 105 5.11 -2.89 -1.41
N PRO A 106 5.26 -2.46 -2.68
CA PRO A 106 4.16 -2.40 -3.63
C PRO A 106 3.76 -3.76 -4.22
N GLU A 107 4.52 -4.83 -4.02
CA GLU A 107 4.20 -6.16 -4.57
C GLU A 107 3.06 -6.80 -3.79
N ALA A 108 3.24 -6.91 -2.48
CA ALA A 108 2.27 -7.45 -1.55
C ALA A 108 2.62 -7.00 -0.13
N LEU A 109 1.62 -7.01 0.73
CA LEU A 109 1.78 -6.92 2.17
C LEU A 109 1.01 -8.06 2.81
N GLU A 110 1.59 -8.69 3.81
CA GLU A 110 1.00 -9.81 4.54
C GLU A 110 1.03 -9.53 6.04
N LEU A 111 0.00 -9.98 6.75
CA LEU A 111 -0.09 -9.82 8.21
C LEU A 111 -0.97 -10.89 8.84
N TRP A 112 -0.70 -11.16 10.11
CA TRP A 112 -1.58 -11.93 10.97
C TRP A 112 -2.35 -11.00 11.90
N THR A 113 -3.61 -11.32 12.14
CA THR A 113 -4.43 -10.62 13.14
C THR A 113 -5.32 -11.61 13.88
N PHE A 114 -5.43 -11.49 15.20
CA PHE A 114 -6.30 -12.37 15.99
C PHE A 114 -7.74 -12.33 15.48
N GLU A 115 -8.41 -13.48 15.47
CA GLU A 115 -9.81 -13.57 15.07
C GLU A 115 -10.73 -12.76 16.02
N SER A 116 -10.34 -12.62 17.28
CA SER A 116 -11.02 -11.76 18.26
C SER A 116 -10.92 -10.27 17.93
N ASN A 117 -9.88 -9.84 17.19
CA ASN A 117 -9.60 -8.43 16.91
C ASN A 117 -10.44 -7.89 15.72
N ARG A 118 -11.75 -7.83 15.92
CA ARG A 118 -12.70 -7.34 14.90
C ARG A 118 -12.45 -5.89 14.48
N ALA A 119 -11.79 -5.08 15.31
CA ALA A 119 -11.44 -3.70 14.97
C ALA A 119 -10.30 -3.65 13.93
N ALA A 120 -9.23 -4.41 14.16
CA ALA A 120 -8.11 -4.52 13.22
C ALA A 120 -8.53 -5.17 11.90
N GLN A 121 -9.34 -6.24 11.93
CA GLN A 121 -9.90 -6.86 10.72
C GLN A 121 -10.60 -5.83 9.82
N ARG A 122 -11.56 -5.08 10.39
CA ARG A 122 -12.26 -4.02 9.63
C ARG A 122 -11.30 -2.95 9.14
N PHE A 123 -10.27 -2.61 9.92
CA PHE A 123 -9.26 -1.64 9.51
C PHE A 123 -8.49 -2.13 8.27
N TYR A 124 -7.95 -3.35 8.28
CA TYR A 124 -7.21 -3.90 7.15
C TYR A 124 -8.09 -4.10 5.91
N GLU A 125 -9.32 -4.61 6.08
CA GLU A 125 -10.28 -4.79 4.98
C GLU A 125 -10.61 -3.47 4.27
N ARG A 126 -10.80 -2.38 5.03
CA ARG A 126 -11.00 -1.04 4.44
C ARG A 126 -9.79 -0.54 3.66
N HIS A 127 -8.60 -1.02 3.99
CA HIS A 127 -7.37 -0.73 3.25
C HIS A 127 -7.08 -1.77 2.14
N GLY A 128 -8.04 -2.63 1.82
CA GLY A 128 -7.97 -3.54 0.68
C GLY A 128 -7.24 -4.86 0.95
N PHE A 129 -6.88 -5.16 2.20
CA PHE A 129 -6.42 -6.49 2.57
C PHE A 129 -7.58 -7.49 2.49
N ARG A 130 -7.26 -8.73 2.15
CA ARG A 130 -8.23 -9.83 2.10
C ARG A 130 -7.73 -11.00 2.92
N ALA A 131 -8.63 -11.66 3.64
CA ALA A 131 -8.31 -12.90 4.35
C ALA A 131 -7.97 -13.99 3.31
N VAL A 132 -6.81 -14.62 3.48
CA VAL A 132 -6.31 -15.70 2.60
C VAL A 132 -6.08 -17.02 3.35
N GLY A 133 -6.22 -17.01 4.68
CA GLY A 133 -6.08 -18.18 5.54
C GLY A 133 -6.28 -17.83 7.01
N GLY A 134 -6.02 -18.80 7.88
CA GLY A 134 -6.07 -18.65 9.34
C GLY A 134 -5.44 -19.85 10.04
N THR A 135 -5.14 -19.70 11.33
CA THR A 135 -4.75 -20.82 12.21
C THR A 135 -5.71 -20.95 13.38
N ASP A 136 -5.73 -22.11 14.03
CA ASP A 136 -6.49 -22.37 15.25
C ASP A 136 -5.68 -22.06 16.53
N GLY A 137 -4.60 -21.28 16.43
CA GLY A 137 -3.71 -20.94 17.56
C GLY A 137 -2.30 -21.47 17.45
N ASP A 138 -1.67 -21.39 16.27
CA ASP A 138 -0.26 -21.78 16.08
C ASP A 138 0.73 -20.66 16.53
N ASN A 139 0.23 -19.60 17.17
CA ASN A 139 1.00 -18.48 17.73
C ASN A 139 1.32 -18.68 19.23
N GLU A 140 2.16 -17.79 19.78
CA GLU A 140 2.62 -17.89 21.18
C GLU A 140 1.47 -17.80 22.18
N GLU A 141 0.43 -17.03 21.87
CA GLU A 141 -0.77 -16.88 22.69
C GLU A 141 -1.71 -18.09 22.62
N GLY A 142 -1.55 -18.97 21.63
CA GLY A 142 -2.42 -20.13 21.40
C GLY A 142 -3.83 -19.75 20.95
N GLU A 143 -3.99 -18.60 20.28
CA GLU A 143 -5.29 -18.04 19.90
C GLU A 143 -5.50 -18.02 18.39
N PRO A 144 -6.71 -18.29 17.87
CA PRO A 144 -6.96 -18.24 16.44
C PRO A 144 -6.63 -16.88 15.81
N ASP A 145 -5.97 -16.92 14.65
CA ASP A 145 -5.60 -15.74 13.89
C ASP A 145 -5.93 -15.91 12.40
N ILE A 146 -6.08 -14.77 11.73
CA ILE A 146 -6.44 -14.66 10.33
C ILE A 146 -5.24 -14.10 9.58
N HIS A 147 -4.85 -14.78 8.50
CA HIS A 147 -3.87 -14.30 7.56
C HIS A 147 -4.52 -13.36 6.56
N TYR A 148 -4.11 -12.09 6.58
CA TYR A 148 -4.51 -11.10 5.60
C TYR A 148 -3.38 -10.85 4.61
N ARG A 149 -3.75 -10.77 3.33
CA ARG A 149 -2.86 -10.36 2.25
C ARG A 149 -3.46 -9.20 1.50
N TRP A 150 -2.66 -8.17 1.29
CA TRP A 150 -2.88 -7.14 0.31
C TRP A 150 -1.95 -7.40 -0.86
N VAL A 151 -2.50 -7.34 -2.07
CA VAL A 151 -1.73 -7.29 -3.30
C VAL A 151 -2.12 -6.00 -3.99
N ARG A 152 -1.14 -5.30 -4.57
CA ARG A 152 -1.44 -4.15 -5.41
C ARG A 152 -2.30 -4.65 -6.57
N GLY A 153 -3.44 -3.99 -6.78
CA GLY A 153 -4.54 -4.51 -7.59
C GLY A 153 -4.12 -4.94 -9.00
N ASN A 154 -3.78 -6.22 -9.15
CA ASN A 154 -4.11 -7.03 -10.31
C ASN A 154 -5.20 -7.99 -9.83
N VAL A 155 -6.41 -7.86 -10.38
CA VAL A 155 -7.39 -8.94 -10.28
C VAL A 155 -6.85 -10.09 -11.09
N VAL A 156 -6.20 -11.05 -10.44
CA VAL A 156 -6.14 -12.43 -10.93
C VAL A 156 -6.84 -13.28 -9.88
N SER A 157 -7.97 -13.83 -10.31
CA SER A 157 -8.74 -14.78 -9.54
C SER A 157 -8.04 -16.13 -9.59
N GLY A 158 -7.79 -16.69 -8.42
CA GLY A 158 -7.67 -18.13 -8.17
C GLY A 158 -6.43 -18.80 -8.75
N ASP A 159 -5.39 -18.91 -7.94
CA ASP A 159 -4.56 -20.11 -7.93
C ASP A 159 -4.16 -20.46 -6.48
N ARG A 160 -4.27 -21.75 -6.15
CA ARG A 160 -3.90 -22.30 -4.84
C ARG A 160 -2.38 -22.12 -4.65
N VAL A 161 -1.98 -21.40 -3.61
CA VAL A 161 -0.57 -21.32 -3.21
C VAL A 161 -0.20 -22.59 -2.45
N ASP A 162 0.71 -23.37 -3.03
CA ASP A 162 1.36 -24.51 -2.42
C ASP A 162 2.29 -24.03 -1.28
N THR A 163 2.12 -24.58 -0.07
CA THR A 163 2.69 -24.10 1.18
C THR A 163 4.12 -24.61 1.42
N LYS A 164 5.08 -24.31 0.53
CA LYS A 164 6.50 -24.62 0.81
C LYS A 164 7.48 -23.57 0.29
N ARG A 165 8.21 -22.99 1.26
CA ARG A 165 9.45 -22.17 1.27
C ARG A 165 10.09 -21.82 -0.09
N PRO A 166 10.52 -20.56 -0.33
CA PRO A 166 10.92 -20.10 -1.66
C PRO A 166 12.32 -20.58 -2.07
N PRO A 167 12.59 -20.72 -3.38
CA PRO A 167 13.94 -20.81 -3.91
C PRO A 167 14.54 -19.41 -4.12
N THR A 168 15.84 -19.31 -3.90
CA THR A 168 16.68 -18.13 -4.09
C THR A 168 16.88 -17.88 -5.59
N GLY A 169 16.46 -16.72 -6.10
CA GLY A 169 16.72 -16.31 -7.47
C GLY A 169 16.48 -14.81 -7.65
N THR A 170 17.55 -14.07 -7.92
CA THR A 170 17.55 -12.62 -8.17
C THR A 170 16.85 -12.31 -9.49
N LEU A 171 15.79 -11.49 -9.48
CA LEU A 171 15.13 -10.98 -10.68
C LEU A 171 15.44 -9.48 -10.82
N GLU A 172 15.90 -9.07 -12.00
CA GLU A 172 16.14 -7.67 -12.36
C GLU A 172 14.82 -6.88 -12.33
N THR A 173 14.77 -5.82 -11.52
CA THR A 173 13.58 -4.99 -11.32
C THR A 173 13.28 -4.11 -12.55
N VAL A 174 12.24 -4.45 -13.31
CA VAL A 174 11.68 -3.54 -14.33
C VAL A 174 10.90 -2.43 -13.61
N SER A 175 11.41 -1.20 -13.63
CA SER A 175 10.73 -0.06 -13.01
C SER A 175 9.34 0.15 -13.62
N ARG A 176 8.30 0.23 -12.78
CA ARG A 176 6.89 0.32 -13.20
C ARG A 176 6.43 1.77 -13.35
N THR A 177 5.48 2.02 -14.26
CA THR A 177 4.79 3.31 -14.39
C THR A 177 3.92 3.60 -13.16
N THR A 178 3.96 4.84 -12.66
CA THR A 178 3.17 5.29 -11.50
C THR A 178 2.47 6.62 -11.78
N VAL A 179 1.47 6.98 -10.97
CA VAL A 179 0.81 8.30 -11.03
C VAL A 179 1.11 9.04 -9.72
N VAL A 180 1.49 10.31 -9.81
CA VAL A 180 1.90 11.14 -8.67
C VAL A 180 1.30 12.55 -8.76
N HIS A 181 1.25 13.29 -7.64
CA HIS A 181 0.66 14.62 -7.63
C HIS A 181 1.62 15.64 -8.26
N ASN A 182 1.24 16.26 -9.38
CA ASN A 182 2.16 17.07 -10.20
C ASN A 182 2.71 18.37 -9.55
N GLN A 183 2.14 18.84 -8.43
CA GLN A 183 2.70 19.98 -7.67
C GLN A 183 3.53 19.58 -6.46
N VAL A 184 3.44 18.32 -6.04
CA VAL A 184 4.02 17.85 -4.77
C VAL A 184 5.18 16.92 -5.05
N ASP A 185 5.00 16.05 -6.04
CA ASP A 185 5.94 15.02 -6.42
C ASP A 185 6.63 15.37 -7.75
N GLU A 186 7.86 14.90 -7.90
CA GLU A 186 8.51 14.88 -9.20
C GLU A 186 7.85 13.88 -10.14
N TYR A 187 7.68 14.28 -11.41
CA TYR A 187 7.10 13.44 -12.46
C TYR A 187 7.90 13.56 -13.75
N ASP A 188 7.80 12.53 -14.60
CA ASP A 188 8.50 12.48 -15.88
C ASP A 188 7.60 12.93 -17.04
N VAL A 189 6.28 12.64 -16.95
CA VAL A 189 5.30 12.98 -17.98
C VAL A 189 4.07 13.61 -17.33
N TYR A 190 3.71 14.83 -17.72
CA TYR A 190 2.43 15.41 -17.33
C TYR A 190 1.29 14.80 -18.14
N ILE A 191 0.22 14.39 -17.47
CA ILE A 191 -0.94 13.74 -18.11
C ILE A 191 -2.26 14.50 -17.88
N GLY A 192 -2.20 15.71 -17.31
CA GLY A 192 -3.39 16.51 -16.99
C GLY A 192 -3.84 17.44 -18.12
N ARG A 193 -4.81 18.30 -17.78
CA ARG A 193 -5.33 19.35 -18.69
C ARG A 193 -4.48 20.60 -18.60
N ALA A 194 -4.56 21.46 -19.62
CA ALA A 194 -3.88 22.75 -19.60
C ALA A 194 -4.25 23.56 -18.35
N VAL A 195 -3.24 24.17 -17.73
CA VAL A 195 -3.40 25.16 -16.67
C VAL A 195 -2.61 26.41 -17.08
N PRO A 196 -3.22 27.30 -17.90
CA PRO A 196 -2.53 28.45 -18.46
C PRO A 196 -1.95 29.38 -17.39
N GLU A 197 -2.59 29.47 -16.21
CA GLU A 197 -2.08 30.28 -15.09
C GLU A 197 -0.73 29.81 -14.57
N HIS A 198 -0.39 28.54 -14.79
CA HIS A 198 0.88 27.93 -14.39
C HIS A 198 1.79 27.60 -15.58
N GLY A 199 1.44 28.04 -16.79
CA GLY A 199 2.21 27.78 -18.01
C GLY A 199 2.27 26.29 -18.38
N ILE A 200 1.27 25.50 -17.97
CA ILE A 200 1.19 24.07 -18.25
C ILE A 200 0.26 23.86 -19.43
N ASP A 201 0.77 23.27 -20.51
CA ASP A 201 -0.01 22.90 -21.68
C ASP A 201 -0.84 21.64 -21.45
N ASP A 202 -1.86 21.47 -22.29
CA ASP A 202 -2.64 20.24 -22.43
C ASP A 202 -1.70 19.05 -22.70
N SER A 203 -1.95 17.95 -22.01
CA SER A 203 -1.39 16.65 -22.39
C SER A 203 -2.38 15.90 -23.27
N LYS A 204 -1.87 15.24 -24.32
CA LYS A 204 -2.65 14.28 -25.13
C LYS A 204 -3.29 13.15 -24.31
N TRP A 205 -2.79 12.93 -23.10
CA TRP A 205 -3.30 11.97 -22.12
C TRP A 205 -4.34 12.55 -21.16
N GLY A 206 -4.66 13.84 -21.27
CA GLY A 206 -5.60 14.56 -20.42
C GLY A 206 -7.01 13.98 -20.48
N ASN A 207 -7.70 13.94 -19.34
CA ASN A 207 -9.09 13.52 -19.29
C ASN A 207 -10.02 14.64 -19.84
N PRO A 208 -10.74 14.42 -20.96
CA PRO A 208 -11.66 15.41 -21.52
C PRO A 208 -12.96 15.56 -20.70
N PHE A 209 -13.27 14.61 -19.82
CA PHE A 209 -14.46 14.65 -18.97
C PHE A 209 -14.17 15.43 -17.69
N VAL A 210 -14.69 16.66 -17.64
CA VAL A 210 -14.53 17.56 -16.49
C VAL A 210 -15.55 17.19 -15.40
N MET A 211 -15.12 17.16 -14.14
CA MET A 211 -16.01 16.97 -13.00
C MET A 211 -16.84 18.24 -12.76
N ALA A 212 -18.14 18.09 -12.58
CA ALA A 212 -19.06 19.17 -12.23
C ALA A 212 -18.97 19.58 -10.74
N ASN A 213 -18.46 18.70 -9.88
CA ASN A 213 -18.24 18.92 -8.46
C ASN A 213 -17.18 17.93 -7.91
N ASP A 214 -16.78 18.10 -6.65
CA ASP A 214 -15.70 17.31 -6.04
C ASP A 214 -16.14 15.97 -5.41
N SER A 215 -17.38 15.53 -5.63
CA SER A 215 -17.89 14.28 -5.07
C SER A 215 -17.22 13.03 -5.66
N ASP A 216 -17.22 11.95 -4.88
CA ASP A 216 -16.63 10.68 -5.33
C ASP A 216 -17.40 10.05 -6.49
N ALA A 217 -18.72 10.19 -6.52
CA ALA A 217 -19.55 9.71 -7.63
C ALA A 217 -19.22 10.43 -8.95
N GLU A 218 -18.96 11.74 -8.87
CA GLU A 218 -18.58 12.55 -10.02
C GLU A 218 -17.18 12.19 -10.54
N ARG A 219 -16.24 11.94 -9.61
CA ARG A 219 -14.89 11.43 -9.90
C ARG A 219 -14.95 10.07 -10.59
N GLU A 220 -15.71 9.14 -10.03
CA GLU A 220 -15.87 7.80 -10.58
C GLU A 220 -16.44 7.84 -11.99
N ARG A 221 -17.49 8.65 -12.22
CA ARG A 221 -18.06 8.82 -13.56
C ARG A 221 -17.04 9.39 -14.55
N ALA A 222 -16.26 10.41 -14.17
CA ALA A 222 -15.24 10.99 -15.04
C ALA A 222 -14.11 10.00 -15.39
N ILE A 223 -13.71 9.14 -14.44
CA ILE A 223 -12.70 8.10 -14.66
C ILE A 223 -13.23 6.98 -15.56
N ASN A 224 -14.47 6.54 -15.34
CA ASN A 224 -15.10 5.50 -16.15
C ASN A 224 -15.34 5.97 -17.59
N ALA A 225 -15.79 7.20 -17.78
CA ALA A 225 -15.92 7.79 -19.12
C ALA A 225 -14.56 7.89 -19.83
N TYR A 226 -13.50 8.26 -19.10
CA TYR A 226 -12.14 8.30 -19.65
C TYR A 226 -11.65 6.92 -20.09
N ARG A 227 -11.91 5.88 -19.28
CA ARG A 227 -11.54 4.49 -19.60
C ARG A 227 -12.12 4.01 -20.91
N GLU A 228 -13.39 4.28 -21.15
CA GLU A 228 -14.05 3.91 -22.42
C GLU A 228 -13.50 4.74 -23.59
N TRP A 229 -13.28 6.03 -23.37
CA TRP A 229 -12.81 6.94 -24.40
C TRP A 229 -11.37 6.65 -24.84
N VAL A 230 -10.44 6.43 -23.92
CA VAL A 230 -9.00 6.33 -24.22
C VAL A 230 -8.69 5.12 -25.09
N VAL A 231 -9.31 3.97 -24.82
CA VAL A 231 -9.13 2.75 -25.62
C VAL A 231 -9.76 2.85 -27.02
N ALA A 232 -10.70 3.79 -27.21
CA ALA A 232 -11.34 4.06 -28.49
C ALA A 232 -10.53 5.04 -29.37
N GLN A 233 -9.33 5.47 -28.94
CA GLN A 233 -8.43 6.36 -29.69
C GLN A 233 -7.19 5.58 -30.22
N PRO A 234 -7.21 5.02 -31.45
CA PRO A 234 -6.12 4.19 -31.96
C PRO A 234 -4.76 4.90 -32.00
N GLU A 235 -4.73 6.15 -32.45
CA GLU A 235 -3.50 6.95 -32.54
C GLU A 235 -2.90 7.22 -31.16
N LEU A 236 -3.75 7.55 -30.17
CA LEU A 236 -3.30 7.78 -28.80
C LEU A 236 -2.76 6.48 -28.17
N MET A 237 -3.48 5.38 -28.36
CA MET A 237 -3.10 4.05 -27.88
C MET A 237 -1.78 3.55 -28.49
N SER A 238 -1.48 3.92 -29.74
CA SER A 238 -0.19 3.60 -30.37
C SER A 238 1.00 4.26 -29.65
N SER A 239 0.77 5.35 -28.92
CA SER A 239 1.78 6.06 -28.13
C SER A 239 1.92 5.55 -26.69
N LEU A 240 1.07 4.60 -26.25
CA LEU A 240 0.96 4.24 -24.83
C LEU A 240 2.29 3.82 -24.20
N GLU A 241 3.14 3.11 -24.94
CA GLU A 241 4.45 2.64 -24.50
C GLU A 241 5.41 3.77 -24.06
N GLU A 242 5.19 5.02 -24.49
CA GLU A 242 6.01 6.16 -24.03
C GLU A 242 5.88 6.42 -22.52
N LEU A 243 4.77 5.97 -21.93
CA LEU A 243 4.47 6.10 -20.51
C LEU A 243 5.10 4.96 -19.69
N ARG A 244 5.66 3.92 -20.32
CA ARG A 244 6.23 2.77 -19.60
C ARG A 244 7.41 3.22 -18.72
N SER A 245 7.41 2.75 -17.47
CA SER A 245 8.44 3.07 -16.47
C SER A 245 8.54 4.57 -16.14
N LYS A 246 7.49 5.37 -16.39
CA LYS A 246 7.44 6.81 -16.08
C LYS A 246 6.58 7.12 -14.87
N ARG A 247 6.92 8.20 -14.16
CA ARG A 247 6.06 8.87 -13.18
C ARG A 247 5.13 9.84 -13.91
N LEU A 248 3.83 9.59 -13.86
CA LEU A 248 2.80 10.36 -14.52
C LEU A 248 2.26 11.43 -13.57
N GLY A 249 2.50 12.70 -13.87
CA GLY A 249 2.04 13.82 -13.06
C GLY A 249 0.58 14.15 -13.33
N CYS A 250 -0.27 14.06 -12.30
CA CYS A 250 -1.65 14.53 -12.34
C CYS A 250 -2.07 15.17 -11.01
N TRP A 251 -2.82 16.27 -11.06
CA TRP A 251 -3.34 16.95 -9.87
C TRP A 251 -4.32 16.08 -9.04
N CYS A 252 -4.96 15.08 -9.65
CA CYS A 252 -5.95 14.25 -8.95
C CYS A 252 -5.32 13.24 -7.98
N ALA A 253 -4.10 12.78 -8.24
CA ALA A 253 -3.41 11.86 -7.36
C ALA A 253 -3.21 12.50 -5.98
N PRO A 254 -3.28 11.77 -4.87
CA PRO A 254 -3.38 10.31 -4.77
C PRO A 254 -4.83 9.78 -4.79
N ARG A 255 -5.85 10.64 -4.95
CA ARG A 255 -7.23 10.16 -5.15
C ARG A 255 -7.33 9.45 -6.52
N PRO A 256 -8.34 8.58 -6.72
CA PRO A 256 -8.55 7.94 -8.01
C PRO A 256 -8.47 8.94 -9.16
N CYS A 257 -7.69 8.58 -10.17
CA CYS A 257 -7.22 9.44 -11.24
C CYS A 257 -7.37 8.73 -12.60
N HIS A 258 -7.49 9.50 -13.67
CA HIS A 258 -7.47 8.94 -15.02
C HIS A 258 -6.11 8.34 -15.39
N GLY A 259 -5.03 8.79 -14.74
CA GLY A 259 -3.71 8.18 -14.87
C GLY A 259 -3.68 6.72 -14.44
N ASP A 260 -4.51 6.32 -13.46
CA ASP A 260 -4.60 4.93 -13.00
C ASP A 260 -5.10 4.02 -14.13
N VAL A 261 -5.97 4.55 -15.00
CA VAL A 261 -6.45 3.85 -16.19
C VAL A 261 -5.32 3.62 -17.19
N LEU A 262 -4.45 4.60 -17.43
CA LEU A 262 -3.31 4.46 -18.34
C LEU A 262 -2.32 3.41 -17.85
N VAL A 263 -2.01 3.42 -16.55
CA VAL A 263 -1.17 2.41 -15.90
C VAL A 263 -1.79 1.03 -16.05
N GLU A 264 -3.10 0.89 -15.79
CA GLU A 264 -3.79 -0.39 -15.93
C GLU A 264 -3.73 -0.94 -17.37
N ILE A 265 -3.89 -0.08 -18.38
CA ILE A 265 -3.81 -0.50 -19.79
C ILE A 265 -2.37 -0.94 -20.14
N LEU A 266 -1.35 -0.19 -19.70
CA LEU A 266 0.06 -0.53 -19.89
C LEU A 266 0.44 -1.89 -19.31
N ASP A 267 -0.14 -2.21 -18.14
CA ASP A 267 0.10 -3.48 -17.47
C ASP A 267 -0.61 -4.64 -18.15
N ARG A 268 -1.83 -4.42 -18.65
CA ARG A 268 -2.57 -5.44 -19.42
C ARG A 268 -1.85 -5.78 -20.73
N GLY A 269 -1.22 -4.81 -21.39
CA GLY A 269 -0.37 -5.04 -22.56
C GLY A 269 0.85 -5.91 -22.27
N LEU A 270 1.45 -5.77 -21.08
CA LEU A 270 2.57 -6.59 -20.62
C LEU A 270 2.19 -8.08 -20.49
N MET A 271 0.96 -8.36 -20.03
CA MET A 271 0.46 -9.73 -19.83
C MET A 271 0.13 -10.45 -21.15
N ALA A 272 -0.36 -9.73 -22.16
CA ALA A 272 -0.68 -10.29 -23.47
C ALA A 272 0.58 -10.65 -24.31
N MET A 273 1.70 -9.96 -24.11
CA MET A 273 2.97 -10.26 -24.80
C MET A 273 3.68 -11.50 -24.23
N GLY A 274 3.54 -11.77 -22.93
CA GLY A 274 4.13 -12.93 -22.26
C GLY A 274 3.50 -14.28 -22.66
N GLU A 275 2.26 -14.29 -23.16
CA GLU A 275 1.60 -15.52 -23.63
C GLU A 275 2.00 -15.91 -25.06
N SER A 276 2.48 -14.96 -25.88
CA SER A 276 2.82 -15.20 -27.28
C SER A 276 4.18 -15.86 -27.54
N GLU A 277 5.05 -15.96 -26.54
CA GLU A 277 6.41 -16.53 -26.69
C GLU A 277 6.50 -18.05 -26.39
N SER A 278 5.40 -18.70 -25.98
CA SER A 278 5.42 -20.13 -25.57
C SER A 278 5.08 -21.15 -26.66
N SER A 279 4.95 -20.72 -27.92
CA SER A 279 4.46 -21.57 -29.02
C SER A 279 5.43 -21.67 -30.19
N THR A 280 6.64 -22.18 -29.98
CA THR A 280 7.36 -22.86 -31.08
C THR A 280 8.43 -23.82 -30.56
N ASN A 281 8.46 -25.00 -31.19
CA ASN A 281 9.53 -26.01 -31.20
C ASN A 281 9.58 -26.93 -29.95
N GLU A 282 9.62 -28.26 -30.04
CA GLU A 282 10.21 -29.13 -31.06
C GLU A 282 9.40 -30.44 -31.24
N GLN A 283 9.19 -30.81 -32.50
CA GLN A 283 9.17 -32.21 -32.92
C GLN A 283 10.62 -32.73 -32.88
N GLN A 284 10.77 -34.04 -32.63
CA GLN A 284 11.68 -34.97 -33.32
C GLN A 284 12.59 -35.82 -32.41
N LEU A 285 12.41 -37.14 -32.61
CA LEU A 285 13.13 -38.35 -32.13
C LEU A 285 12.71 -38.93 -30.78
#